data_AF-A0AAZ1XNN7-F1
#
_entry.id   AF-A0AAZ1XNN7-F1
#
_cell.length_a   1.000
_cell.length_b   1.000
_cell.length_c   1.000
_cell.angle_alpha   90.00
_cell.angle_beta   90.00
_cell.angle_gamma   90.00
#
_symmetry.space_group_name_H-M   'P 1'
#
loop_
_entity.id
_entity.type
_entity.pdbx_description
1 polymer ?
#
loop_
_entity_poly.entity_id
_entity_poly.type
_entity_poly.pdbx_seq_one_letter_code
_entity_poly.pdbx_strand_id
1 'polypeptide(L)'
;MEAKLRVIIDDQIEKLVLPSGIPPTVEELESVVKDTFEISNDFSLQYFDPEFQDYFTLHKADQIKDKYTVKVVGITPVILSLTPADDSFGSPSGQLSTDYDFSYAESVVSSADSTANTSPQDTIILKRQKTKEHCEPWPKQFLIPQFAYETEMYLERATEEYKKNGNLLPTSKVKTDILEKLAETIFTFTAHPSSAQVSYVAEALVKKYPCLKEPGSFSGYYGWQQSIKYKMANYCTKLRGFGVPELTCNAMKHKSPGDQKSAKKVKKPRKAEVNYLPPYPAGEDEDSQEEERIQLLTEVKKRDNNKVIKEKMAKTFAHRRHEIVNLSPSIEDIKARWPALFEASHLQDEFYRITLVHLEPKFMSMLDEYTPKLLALFHSKGGAMGLKLQAIIAKSPSNPSNNITRNLVIQCLMVYLGESIDQLIKEYSDADGDSVSQGLSEQRMKIYKIKAVGSEEDDIGIVLEGVRVMPALGNFPKACAMLVGLTYAVDLAYPKELKYTLEVFQKLFLELDCAKLSPKVNSLKNKLMA
;
A
#
# COMPACT_ATOMS: atom_id res chain seq x y z
N MET A 1 37.73 -20.16 27.11
CA MET A 1 38.34 -19.97 25.75
C MET A 1 37.87 -18.61 25.27
N GLU A 2 38.75 -17.80 24.69
CA GLU A 2 38.38 -16.50 24.13
C GLU A 2 37.20 -16.64 23.14
N ALA A 3 36.16 -15.84 23.30
CA ALA A 3 35.00 -15.81 22.41
C ALA A 3 34.83 -14.42 21.77
N LYS A 4 34.36 -14.37 20.53
CA LYS A 4 34.14 -13.14 19.76
C LYS A 4 32.69 -13.06 19.31
N LEU A 5 31.99 -11.98 19.64
CA LEU A 5 30.62 -11.73 19.21
C LEU A 5 30.58 -10.51 18.29
N ARG A 6 29.74 -10.56 17.25
CA ARG A 6 29.36 -9.37 16.49
C ARG A 6 28.19 -8.73 17.22
N VAL A 7 28.33 -7.49 17.67
CA VAL A 7 27.27 -6.76 18.39
C VAL A 7 26.69 -5.70 17.45
N ILE A 8 25.38 -5.60 17.38
CA ILE A 8 24.65 -4.56 16.62
C ILE A 8 24.00 -3.61 17.61
N ILE A 9 24.32 -2.32 17.51
CA ILE A 9 23.78 -1.25 18.34
C ILE A 9 23.17 -0.22 17.38
N ASP A 10 21.84 -0.12 17.38
CA ASP A 10 21.05 0.59 16.37
C ASP A 10 21.46 0.24 14.91
N ASP A 11 22.14 1.16 14.21
CA ASP A 11 22.65 0.98 12.84
C ASP A 11 24.17 0.65 12.78
N GLN A 12 24.85 0.59 13.94
CA GLN A 12 26.29 0.29 14.05
C GLN A 12 26.55 -1.21 14.31
N ILE A 13 27.69 -1.71 13.81
CA ILE A 13 28.09 -3.13 13.93
C ILE A 13 29.52 -3.20 14.44
N GLU A 14 29.65 -3.63 15.69
CA GLU A 14 30.90 -3.67 16.45
C GLU A 14 31.31 -5.12 16.77
N LYS A 15 32.50 -5.29 17.38
CA LYS A 15 33.09 -6.60 17.70
C LYS A 15 33.46 -6.67 19.17
N LEU A 16 32.62 -7.33 19.95
CA LEU A 16 32.91 -7.67 21.34
C LEU A 16 33.90 -8.84 21.40
N VAL A 17 34.92 -8.71 22.25
CA VAL A 17 35.90 -9.76 22.55
C VAL A 17 35.78 -10.10 24.03
N LEU A 18 35.56 -11.38 24.33
CA LEU A 18 35.32 -11.90 25.67
C LEU A 18 36.51 -12.81 26.04
N PRO A 19 37.52 -12.32 26.81
CA PRO A 19 38.77 -13.06 27.04
C PRO A 19 38.56 -14.41 27.74
N SER A 20 37.67 -14.45 28.73
CA SER A 20 37.33 -15.66 29.49
C SER A 20 36.47 -16.65 28.69
N GLY A 21 35.71 -16.14 27.72
CA GLY A 21 34.61 -16.83 27.03
C GLY A 21 33.27 -16.12 27.28
N ILE A 22 32.19 -16.70 26.76
CA ILE A 22 30.83 -16.18 26.99
C ILE A 22 30.45 -16.38 28.48
N PRO A 23 29.96 -15.35 29.19
CA PRO A 23 29.46 -15.49 30.56
C PRO A 23 28.34 -16.53 30.69
N PRO A 24 28.16 -17.16 31.88
CA PRO A 24 27.12 -18.17 32.10
C PRO A 24 25.69 -17.58 32.18
N THR A 25 25.55 -16.31 32.55
CA THR A 25 24.27 -15.60 32.68
C THR A 25 24.09 -14.55 31.57
N VAL A 26 22.84 -14.13 31.32
CA VAL A 26 22.58 -13.07 30.33
C VAL A 26 22.90 -11.70 30.93
N GLU A 27 22.66 -11.55 32.23
CA GLU A 27 22.86 -10.36 33.04
C GLU A 27 24.34 -9.95 33.12
N GLU A 28 25.27 -10.91 33.26
CA GLU A 28 26.71 -10.66 33.16
C GLU A 28 27.12 -10.22 31.75
N LEU A 29 26.53 -10.82 30.71
CA LEU A 29 26.78 -10.42 29.32
C LEU A 29 26.22 -9.02 29.02
N GLU A 30 25.06 -8.68 29.57
CA GLU A 30 24.46 -7.35 29.48
C GLU A 30 25.32 -6.31 30.20
N SER A 31 25.87 -6.59 31.39
CA SER A 31 26.88 -5.71 32.01
C SER A 31 28.08 -5.52 31.10
N VAL A 32 28.71 -6.60 30.62
CA VAL A 32 29.90 -6.50 29.75
C VAL A 32 29.62 -5.73 28.46
N VAL A 33 28.42 -5.87 27.87
CA VAL A 33 27.99 -5.05 26.71
C VAL A 33 27.79 -3.58 27.12
N LYS A 34 27.17 -3.31 28.27
CA LYS A 34 26.92 -1.96 28.79
C LYS A 34 28.23 -1.22 29.09
N ASP A 35 29.19 -1.92 29.69
CA ASP A 35 30.52 -1.44 30.07
C ASP A 35 31.45 -1.27 28.85
N THR A 36 31.37 -2.15 27.84
CA THR A 36 32.25 -2.08 26.65
C THR A 36 31.82 -0.98 25.66
N PHE A 37 30.52 -0.68 25.58
CA PHE A 37 29.95 0.26 24.60
C PHE A 37 29.27 1.49 25.23
N GLU A 38 29.56 1.77 26.51
CA GLU A 38 29.10 2.94 27.29
C GLU A 38 27.57 3.20 27.24
N ILE A 39 26.76 2.14 27.20
CA ILE A 39 25.31 2.24 26.94
C ILE A 39 24.57 2.73 28.19
N SER A 40 24.15 4.00 28.21
CA SER A 40 23.50 4.62 29.38
C SER A 40 22.11 4.07 29.72
N ASN A 41 21.38 3.54 28.72
CA ASN A 41 20.00 3.07 28.85
C ASN A 41 19.93 1.57 29.21
N ASP A 42 18.78 1.13 29.70
CA ASP A 42 18.50 -0.30 29.82
C ASP A 42 18.06 -0.90 28.47
N PHE A 43 18.49 -2.12 28.21
CA PHE A 43 18.30 -2.84 26.96
C PHE A 43 18.08 -4.32 27.23
N SER A 44 17.67 -5.04 26.18
CA SER A 44 17.70 -6.50 26.13
C SER A 44 18.55 -6.95 24.95
N LEU A 45 19.21 -8.10 25.09
CA LEU A 45 19.94 -8.74 23.99
C LEU A 45 19.03 -9.64 23.14
N GLN A 46 19.26 -9.63 21.83
CA GLN A 46 18.69 -10.59 20.88
C GLN A 46 19.81 -11.29 20.11
N TYR A 47 19.70 -12.60 19.86
CA TYR A 47 20.63 -13.32 18.99
C TYR A 47 20.02 -13.55 17.60
N PHE A 48 20.85 -13.58 16.57
CA PHE A 48 20.43 -13.96 15.22
C PHE A 48 20.34 -15.49 15.10
N ASP A 49 19.17 -16.00 14.72
CA ASP A 49 18.95 -17.43 14.47
C ASP A 49 19.14 -17.77 12.97
N PRO A 50 20.05 -18.69 12.60
CA PRO A 50 20.30 -19.04 11.20
C PRO A 50 19.18 -19.85 10.51
N GLU A 51 18.33 -20.56 11.26
CA GLU A 51 17.25 -21.39 10.71
C GLU A 51 16.02 -20.54 10.38
N PHE A 52 15.68 -19.61 11.27
CA PHE A 52 14.58 -18.65 11.08
C PHE A 52 15.00 -17.39 10.29
N GLN A 53 16.30 -17.08 10.21
CA GLN A 53 16.88 -15.90 9.57
C GLN A 53 16.42 -14.55 10.17
N ASP A 54 16.13 -14.52 11.47
CA ASP A 54 15.65 -13.35 12.21
C ASP A 54 16.25 -13.28 13.64
N TYR A 55 15.95 -12.21 14.38
CA TYR A 55 16.46 -11.98 15.73
C TYR A 55 15.47 -12.39 16.83
N PHE A 56 15.95 -13.16 17.81
CA PHE A 56 15.17 -13.67 18.93
C PHE A 56 15.77 -13.21 20.26
N THR A 57 14.93 -12.88 21.25
CA THR A 57 15.38 -12.47 22.58
C THR A 57 16.25 -13.54 23.23
N LEU A 58 17.39 -13.12 23.76
CA LEU A 58 18.33 -13.97 24.48
C LEU A 58 17.81 -14.20 25.89
N HIS A 59 17.47 -15.45 26.23
CA HIS A 59 16.98 -15.83 27.56
C HIS A 59 17.99 -16.69 28.33
N LYS A 60 19.03 -17.19 27.66
CA LYS A 60 20.15 -17.93 28.25
C LYS A 60 21.42 -17.74 27.42
N ALA A 61 22.57 -17.69 28.06
CA ALA A 61 23.85 -17.60 27.36
C ALA A 61 24.24 -18.87 26.57
N ASP A 62 23.59 -20.02 26.81
CA ASP A 62 23.80 -21.26 26.05
C ASP A 62 23.28 -21.21 24.60
N GLN A 63 22.44 -20.22 24.27
CA GLN A 63 21.87 -20.01 22.93
C GLN A 63 22.87 -19.37 21.94
N ILE A 64 23.96 -18.77 22.43
CA ILE A 64 24.98 -18.08 21.63
C ILE A 64 26.33 -18.82 21.66
N LYS A 65 27.08 -18.71 20.57
CA LYS A 65 28.39 -19.37 20.37
C LYS A 65 29.40 -18.38 19.79
N ASP A 66 30.67 -18.78 19.76
CA ASP A 66 31.72 -17.96 19.13
C ASP A 66 31.33 -17.58 17.68
N LYS A 67 31.57 -16.32 17.33
CA LYS A 67 31.21 -15.64 16.06
C LYS A 67 29.70 -15.45 15.81
N TYR A 68 28.82 -15.68 16.79
CA TYR A 68 27.40 -15.32 16.66
C TYR A 68 27.19 -13.80 16.56
N THR A 69 26.05 -13.41 15.99
CA THR A 69 25.60 -12.01 15.94
C THR A 69 24.54 -11.78 17.00
N VAL A 70 24.77 -10.78 17.84
CA VAL A 70 23.87 -10.32 18.91
C VAL A 70 23.48 -8.88 18.60
N LYS A 71 22.27 -8.48 18.95
CA LYS A 71 21.72 -7.14 18.76
C LYS A 71 21.21 -6.58 20.09
N VAL A 72 21.58 -5.34 20.38
CA VAL A 72 21.05 -4.56 21.50
C VAL A 72 19.70 -3.97 21.10
N VAL A 73 18.70 -4.08 21.97
CA VAL A 73 17.37 -3.45 21.80
C VAL A 73 16.99 -2.72 23.08
N GLY A 74 17.01 -1.38 23.04
CA GLY A 74 16.68 -0.52 24.17
C GLY A 74 15.24 -0.73 24.68
N ILE A 75 15.09 -0.80 26.00
CA ILE A 75 13.79 -0.98 26.66
C ILE A 75 13.21 0.40 26.97
N THR A 76 12.11 0.77 26.31
CA THR A 76 11.37 1.99 26.66
C THR A 76 10.64 1.80 27.99
N PRO A 77 10.87 2.64 29.02
CA PRO A 77 10.25 2.45 30.33
C PRO A 77 8.73 2.63 30.28
N VAL A 78 7.99 1.68 30.85
CA VAL A 78 6.53 1.72 30.93
C VAL A 78 6.12 2.53 32.14
N ILE A 79 5.60 3.75 31.92
CA ILE A 79 5.04 4.60 32.98
C ILE A 79 3.67 4.03 33.39
N LEU A 80 3.65 3.19 34.43
CA LEU A 80 2.42 2.66 35.03
C LEU A 80 1.82 3.67 36.01
N SER A 81 0.99 4.59 35.50
CA SER A 81 0.16 5.47 36.33
C SER A 81 -1.02 4.70 36.93
N LEU A 82 -0.83 4.10 38.12
CA LEU A 82 -1.90 3.48 38.88
C LEU A 82 -2.71 4.55 39.63
N THR A 83 -3.96 4.76 39.22
CA THR A 83 -4.98 5.49 40.00
C THR A 83 -5.81 4.50 40.81
N PRO A 84 -6.26 4.86 42.04
CA PRO A 84 -7.22 4.04 42.78
C PRO A 84 -8.51 3.82 41.98
N ALA A 85 -9.17 2.69 42.21
CA ALA A 85 -10.52 2.45 41.71
C ALA A 85 -11.54 2.87 42.79
N ASP A 86 -12.40 3.83 42.47
CA ASP A 86 -13.61 4.11 43.26
C ASP A 86 -14.72 3.15 42.82
N ASP A 87 -15.25 2.38 43.78
CA ASP A 87 -16.42 1.52 43.57
C ASP A 87 -17.70 2.35 43.41
N SER A 88 -18.39 2.20 42.28
CA SER A 88 -19.79 2.61 42.17
C SER A 88 -20.55 1.74 41.18
N PHE A 89 -21.23 0.71 41.70
CA PHE A 89 -22.15 -0.14 40.95
C PHE A 89 -23.42 0.64 40.57
N GLY A 90 -23.92 0.50 39.33
CA GLY A 90 -25.12 1.23 38.89
C GLY A 90 -25.73 0.75 37.57
N SER A 91 -26.56 -0.30 37.63
CA SER A 91 -27.45 -0.80 36.55
C SER A 91 -28.33 -1.94 37.07
N PRO A 92 -29.51 -2.28 36.48
CA PRO A 92 -30.22 -1.67 35.33
C PRO A 92 -31.75 -1.45 35.58
N SER A 93 -32.52 -1.24 34.48
CA SER A 93 -33.96 -1.59 34.24
C SER A 93 -35.06 -0.49 34.28
N GLY A 94 -36.16 -0.75 33.53
CA GLY A 94 -37.27 0.18 33.16
C GLY A 94 -37.06 0.83 31.78
N GLN A 95 -37.85 0.68 30.69
CA GLN A 95 -39.26 0.26 30.43
C GLN A 95 -40.33 1.22 31.00
N LEU A 96 -41.36 1.67 30.27
CA LEU A 96 -41.79 1.44 28.86
C LEU A 96 -42.70 2.62 28.36
N SER A 97 -43.04 2.65 27.06
CA SER A 97 -44.24 3.29 26.46
C SER A 97 -44.27 4.85 26.38
N THR A 98 -44.98 5.52 25.46
CA THR A 98 -45.60 5.24 24.13
C THR A 98 -46.08 6.59 23.56
N ASP A 99 -46.31 6.90 22.27
CA ASP A 99 -45.96 6.36 20.94
C ASP A 99 -46.46 7.41 19.90
N TYR A 100 -46.01 7.38 18.62
CA TYR A 100 -46.82 7.89 17.48
C TYR A 100 -46.42 7.22 16.14
N ASP A 101 -47.32 7.34 15.15
CA ASP A 101 -47.65 6.29 14.18
C ASP A 101 -46.80 6.19 12.87
N PHE A 102 -47.04 5.08 12.15
CA PHE A 102 -46.52 4.57 10.87
C PHE A 102 -46.45 5.59 9.70
N SER A 103 -45.63 5.40 8.67
CA SER A 103 -45.82 4.32 7.68
C SER A 103 -44.68 4.17 6.63
N TYR A 104 -44.70 3.03 5.91
CA TYR A 104 -43.73 2.59 4.90
C TYR A 104 -44.40 2.46 3.52
N ALA A 105 -43.74 2.92 2.45
CA ALA A 105 -44.05 2.50 1.08
C ALA A 105 -42.86 2.74 0.13
N GLU A 106 -42.28 1.67 -0.41
CA GLU A 106 -41.55 1.73 -1.68
C GLU A 106 -42.55 1.85 -2.85
N SER A 107 -42.14 2.47 -3.96
CA SER A 107 -42.76 2.16 -5.26
C SER A 107 -41.74 2.24 -6.40
N VAL A 108 -41.67 1.17 -7.18
CA VAL A 108 -41.02 1.12 -8.49
C VAL A 108 -42.05 1.41 -9.58
N VAL A 109 -41.65 2.16 -10.61
CA VAL A 109 -42.48 2.35 -11.81
C VAL A 109 -41.60 2.22 -13.05
N SER A 110 -41.85 1.17 -13.84
CA SER A 110 -41.48 1.10 -15.25
C SER A 110 -42.68 1.50 -16.10
N SER A 111 -42.47 1.95 -17.33
CA SER A 111 -43.52 2.12 -18.33
C SER A 111 -42.95 1.88 -19.73
N ALA A 112 -43.71 1.20 -20.58
CA ALA A 112 -43.30 0.81 -21.92
C ALA A 112 -44.51 0.56 -22.81
N ASP A 113 -44.38 0.89 -24.10
CA ASP A 113 -45.06 0.26 -25.25
C ASP A 113 -44.26 0.66 -26.52
N SER A 114 -43.87 -0.21 -27.46
CA SER A 114 -44.65 -1.08 -28.37
C SER A 114 -45.11 -0.32 -29.63
N THR A 115 -44.85 -0.72 -30.89
CA THR A 115 -43.98 -1.75 -31.54
C THR A 115 -43.49 -1.15 -32.91
N ALA A 116 -42.91 -1.79 -33.95
CA ALA A 116 -42.71 -3.18 -34.35
C ALA A 116 -41.57 -3.36 -35.41
N ASN A 117 -41.23 -4.63 -35.68
CA ASN A 117 -40.76 -5.21 -36.96
C ASN A 117 -39.72 -4.48 -37.84
N THR A 118 -38.49 -5.01 -37.87
CA THR A 118 -37.93 -5.81 -38.99
C THR A 118 -36.63 -6.51 -38.54
N SER A 119 -36.26 -7.63 -39.17
CA SER A 119 -35.12 -8.51 -38.78
C SER A 119 -33.92 -8.38 -39.75
N PRO A 120 -32.81 -9.14 -39.64
CA PRO A 120 -31.54 -8.57 -39.19
C PRO A 120 -30.44 -8.56 -40.26
N GLN A 121 -29.33 -7.86 -39.97
CA GLN A 121 -28.04 -8.13 -40.62
C GLN A 121 -26.90 -8.12 -39.59
N ASP A 122 -25.98 -9.08 -39.72
CA ASP A 122 -24.85 -9.26 -38.82
C ASP A 122 -23.89 -8.07 -38.88
N THR A 123 -23.60 -7.48 -37.73
CA THR A 123 -22.40 -6.65 -37.55
C THR A 123 -21.50 -7.35 -36.54
N ILE A 124 -20.38 -7.87 -37.04
CA ILE A 124 -19.40 -8.63 -36.27
C ILE A 124 -18.90 -7.76 -35.10
N ILE A 125 -19.24 -8.15 -33.87
CA ILE A 125 -18.62 -7.55 -32.67
C ILE A 125 -17.16 -7.99 -32.65
N LEU A 126 -16.30 -7.14 -33.21
CA LEU A 126 -14.85 -7.28 -33.14
C LEU A 126 -14.47 -7.41 -31.66
N LYS A 127 -13.95 -8.60 -31.29
CA LYS A 127 -13.38 -8.82 -29.96
C LYS A 127 -12.30 -7.78 -29.72
N ARG A 128 -12.58 -6.80 -28.84
CA ARG A 128 -11.60 -5.83 -28.33
C ARG A 128 -10.32 -6.59 -28.02
N GLN A 129 -9.26 -6.35 -28.80
CA GLN A 129 -7.98 -7.01 -28.60
C GLN A 129 -7.52 -6.66 -27.19
N LYS A 130 -7.28 -7.67 -26.35
CA LYS A 130 -6.74 -7.46 -25.01
C LYS A 130 -5.34 -6.87 -25.16
N THR A 131 -5.18 -5.60 -24.79
CA THR A 131 -3.88 -5.03 -24.44
C THR A 131 -3.25 -5.90 -23.35
N LYS A 132 -1.92 -6.03 -23.36
CA LYS A 132 -1.17 -6.88 -22.41
C LYS A 132 -0.91 -6.17 -21.08
N GLU A 133 -1.93 -5.49 -20.59
CA GLU A 133 -1.96 -4.79 -19.31
C GLU A 133 -2.45 -5.76 -18.22
N HIS A 134 -2.12 -5.50 -16.96
CA HIS A 134 -2.67 -6.27 -15.85
C HIS A 134 -4.11 -5.77 -15.62
N CYS A 135 -5.09 -6.50 -16.17
CA CYS A 135 -6.47 -6.02 -16.28
C CYS A 135 -7.34 -6.17 -15.02
N GLU A 136 -6.89 -6.90 -14.00
CA GLU A 136 -7.75 -7.33 -12.88
C GLU A 136 -7.09 -7.04 -11.52
N PRO A 137 -7.78 -6.36 -10.59
CA PRO A 137 -7.29 -6.19 -9.21
C PRO A 137 -7.37 -7.52 -8.45
N TRP A 138 -6.58 -7.67 -7.37
CA TRP A 138 -6.56 -8.92 -6.61
C TRP A 138 -7.96 -9.30 -6.08
N PRO A 139 -8.48 -10.50 -6.37
CA PRO A 139 -9.88 -10.80 -6.14
C PRO A 139 -10.19 -11.08 -4.66
N LYS A 140 -11.39 -10.67 -4.22
CA LYS A 140 -11.94 -11.01 -2.88
C LYS A 140 -12.17 -12.51 -2.68
N GLN A 141 -12.31 -13.27 -3.78
CA GLN A 141 -12.34 -14.74 -3.80
C GLN A 141 -11.50 -15.24 -4.97
N PHE A 142 -10.41 -15.96 -4.69
CA PHE A 142 -9.56 -16.51 -5.76
C PHE A 142 -10.21 -17.75 -6.36
N LEU A 143 -10.65 -17.65 -7.61
CA LEU A 143 -11.21 -18.77 -8.36
C LEU A 143 -10.08 -19.66 -8.89
N ILE A 144 -10.05 -20.92 -8.46
CA ILE A 144 -9.06 -21.89 -8.93
C ILE A 144 -9.39 -22.24 -10.40
N PRO A 145 -8.45 -22.01 -11.34
CA PRO A 145 -8.67 -22.23 -12.77
C PRO A 145 -8.99 -23.69 -13.09
N GLN A 146 -9.46 -23.93 -14.30
CA GLN A 146 -9.57 -25.28 -14.84
C GLN A 146 -8.18 -25.80 -15.21
N PHE A 147 -7.87 -27.02 -14.79
CA PHE A 147 -6.61 -27.70 -15.10
C PHE A 147 -6.69 -28.48 -16.42
N ALA A 148 -5.62 -29.18 -16.80
CA ALA A 148 -5.69 -30.11 -17.94
C ALA A 148 -6.76 -31.19 -17.70
N TYR A 149 -7.38 -31.69 -18.77
CA TYR A 149 -8.45 -32.69 -18.67
C TYR A 149 -8.05 -33.93 -17.86
N GLU A 150 -6.82 -34.43 -18.06
CA GLU A 150 -6.26 -35.54 -17.29
C GLU A 150 -6.08 -35.22 -15.80
N THR A 151 -5.74 -33.97 -15.48
CA THR A 151 -5.61 -33.47 -14.10
C THR A 151 -6.98 -33.41 -13.42
N GLU A 152 -7.99 -32.81 -14.04
CA GLU A 152 -9.34 -32.73 -13.46
C GLU A 152 -9.93 -34.13 -13.26
N MET A 153 -9.86 -35.02 -14.26
CA MET A 153 -10.29 -36.43 -14.14
C MET A 153 -9.61 -37.19 -13.00
N TYR A 154 -8.34 -36.88 -12.70
CA TYR A 154 -7.60 -37.48 -11.58
C TYR A 154 -8.00 -36.85 -10.23
N LEU A 155 -8.20 -35.53 -10.19
CA LEU A 155 -8.66 -34.79 -9.00
C LEU A 155 -10.10 -35.14 -8.60
N GLU A 156 -11.00 -35.33 -9.55
CA GLU A 156 -12.38 -35.76 -9.32
C GLU A 156 -12.42 -37.14 -8.66
N ARG A 157 -11.74 -38.13 -9.26
CA ARG A 157 -11.62 -39.49 -8.71
C ARG A 157 -10.98 -39.50 -7.32
N ALA A 158 -9.92 -38.71 -7.12
CA ALA A 158 -9.27 -38.54 -5.82
C ALA A 158 -10.18 -37.87 -4.78
N THR A 159 -11.02 -36.93 -5.20
CA THR A 159 -11.98 -36.25 -4.32
C THR A 159 -13.12 -37.19 -3.92
N GLU A 160 -13.55 -38.10 -4.80
CA GLU A 160 -14.45 -39.20 -4.44
C GLU A 160 -13.80 -40.18 -3.46
N GLU A 161 -12.56 -40.60 -3.69
CA GLU A 161 -11.88 -41.55 -2.81
C GLU A 161 -11.60 -40.94 -1.43
N TYR A 162 -11.23 -39.65 -1.38
CA TYR A 162 -11.13 -38.89 -0.13
C TYR A 162 -12.47 -38.80 0.60
N LYS A 163 -13.60 -38.59 -0.10
CA LYS A 163 -14.95 -38.61 0.50
C LYS A 163 -15.37 -39.98 1.05
N LYS A 164 -14.87 -41.07 0.45
CA LYS A 164 -15.20 -42.46 0.85
C LYS A 164 -14.31 -42.96 1.99
N ASN A 165 -12.99 -42.71 1.91
CA ASN A 165 -11.98 -43.36 2.74
C ASN A 165 -11.08 -42.39 3.54
N GLY A 166 -11.14 -41.08 3.27
CA GLY A 166 -10.18 -40.09 3.79
C GLY A 166 -8.79 -40.12 3.11
N ASN A 167 -8.60 -40.95 2.08
CA ASN A 167 -7.32 -41.13 1.39
C ASN A 167 -6.83 -39.84 0.72
N LEU A 168 -5.60 -39.44 1.04
CA LEU A 168 -4.92 -38.27 0.44
C LEU A 168 -4.21 -38.65 -0.86
N LEU A 169 -4.21 -37.73 -1.83
CA LEU A 169 -3.72 -37.98 -3.18
C LEU A 169 -2.19 -37.86 -3.30
N PRO A 170 -1.48 -38.85 -3.89
CA PRO A 170 -0.09 -38.68 -4.30
C PRO A 170 0.05 -37.60 -5.38
N THR A 171 0.38 -36.37 -4.96
CA THR A 171 0.31 -35.16 -5.81
C THR A 171 1.29 -35.15 -6.99
N SER A 172 2.31 -36.01 -6.99
CA SER A 172 3.43 -36.03 -7.96
C SER A 172 3.04 -35.97 -9.44
N LYS A 173 1.94 -36.61 -9.85
CA LYS A 173 1.49 -36.65 -11.26
C LYS A 173 0.85 -35.33 -11.72
N VAL A 174 0.08 -34.66 -10.86
CA VAL A 174 -0.72 -33.47 -11.22
C VAL A 174 -0.09 -32.15 -10.80
N LYS A 175 0.85 -32.18 -9.84
CA LYS A 175 1.45 -30.98 -9.24
C LYS A 175 2.09 -30.03 -10.27
N THR A 176 2.67 -30.54 -11.36
CA THR A 176 3.30 -29.70 -12.39
C THR A 176 2.30 -28.84 -13.17
N ASP A 177 1.18 -29.43 -13.58
CA ASP A 177 0.10 -28.77 -14.33
C ASP A 177 -0.67 -27.79 -13.44
N ILE A 178 -1.09 -28.25 -12.25
CA ILE A 178 -1.70 -27.40 -11.22
C ILE A 178 -0.86 -26.15 -10.97
N LEU A 179 0.46 -26.31 -10.82
CA LEU A 179 1.36 -25.18 -10.60
C LEU A 179 1.58 -24.30 -11.84
N GLU A 180 1.60 -24.82 -13.08
CA GLU A 180 1.68 -23.96 -14.28
C GLU A 180 0.39 -23.13 -14.43
N LYS A 181 -0.78 -23.75 -14.30
CA LYS A 181 -2.08 -23.06 -14.40
C LYS A 181 -2.28 -22.03 -13.28
N LEU A 182 -1.92 -22.37 -12.03
CA LEU A 182 -1.92 -21.38 -10.95
C LEU A 182 -0.92 -20.25 -11.18
N ALA A 183 0.26 -20.52 -11.76
CA ALA A 183 1.22 -19.45 -12.07
C ALA A 183 0.72 -18.52 -13.19
N GLU A 184 0.13 -19.07 -14.26
CA GLU A 184 -0.54 -18.30 -15.31
C GLU A 184 -1.65 -17.40 -14.73
N THR A 185 -2.54 -17.96 -13.90
CA THR A 185 -3.66 -17.21 -13.30
C THR A 185 -3.25 -16.23 -12.21
N ILE A 186 -2.20 -16.50 -11.41
CA ILE A 186 -1.68 -15.51 -10.46
C ILE A 186 -1.04 -14.33 -11.22
N PHE A 187 -0.34 -14.62 -12.32
CA PHE A 187 0.38 -13.59 -13.07
C PHE A 187 -0.52 -12.54 -13.71
N THR A 188 -1.80 -12.85 -14.02
CA THR A 188 -2.76 -11.85 -14.53
C THR A 188 -3.23 -10.82 -13.49
N PHE A 189 -2.98 -11.06 -12.20
CA PHE A 189 -3.23 -10.11 -11.12
C PHE A 189 -1.94 -9.43 -10.62
N THR A 190 -0.81 -10.15 -10.61
CA THR A 190 0.50 -9.59 -10.24
C THR A 190 1.67 -10.51 -10.60
N ALA A 191 2.76 -9.92 -11.11
CA ALA A 191 4.03 -10.62 -11.26
C ALA A 191 4.70 -10.99 -9.92
N HIS A 192 4.37 -10.29 -8.83
CA HIS A 192 5.11 -10.36 -7.56
C HIS A 192 4.18 -10.57 -6.35
N PRO A 193 3.46 -11.71 -6.28
CA PRO A 193 2.51 -12.01 -5.23
C PRO A 193 3.19 -12.09 -3.85
N SER A 194 2.58 -11.45 -2.85
CA SER A 194 3.02 -11.50 -1.47
C SER A 194 2.79 -12.88 -0.82
N SER A 195 3.50 -13.18 0.27
CA SER A 195 3.32 -14.45 1.00
C SER A 195 1.88 -14.68 1.48
N ALA A 196 1.12 -13.61 1.77
CA ALA A 196 -0.30 -13.68 2.10
C ALA A 196 -1.15 -14.08 0.89
N GLN A 197 -0.93 -13.46 -0.27
CA GLN A 197 -1.60 -13.83 -1.53
C GLN A 197 -1.29 -15.27 -1.95
N VAL A 198 -0.03 -15.71 -1.83
CA VAL A 198 0.35 -17.11 -2.11
C VAL A 198 -0.27 -18.09 -1.11
N SER A 199 -0.36 -17.73 0.17
CA SER A 199 -1.09 -18.52 1.19
C SER A 199 -2.57 -18.65 0.85
N TYR A 200 -3.18 -17.55 0.40
CA TYR A 200 -4.59 -17.50 0.06
C TYR A 200 -4.95 -18.39 -1.15
N VAL A 201 -4.09 -18.44 -2.17
CA VAL A 201 -4.27 -19.37 -3.30
C VAL A 201 -4.06 -20.82 -2.87
N ALA A 202 -3.09 -21.11 -2.00
CA ALA A 202 -2.87 -22.45 -1.46
C ALA A 202 -4.06 -22.95 -0.62
N GLU A 203 -4.66 -22.07 0.18
CA GLU A 203 -5.90 -22.36 0.93
C GLU A 203 -7.08 -22.60 -0.02
N ALA A 204 -7.30 -21.73 -1.01
CA ALA A 204 -8.37 -21.88 -2.00
C ALA A 204 -8.25 -23.18 -2.80
N LEU A 205 -7.02 -23.62 -3.13
CA LEU A 205 -6.75 -24.87 -3.83
C LEU A 205 -7.20 -26.08 -2.99
N VAL A 206 -6.74 -26.18 -1.74
CA VAL A 206 -7.09 -27.29 -0.84
C VAL A 206 -8.56 -27.24 -0.42
N LYS A 207 -9.17 -26.06 -0.39
CA LYS A 207 -10.63 -25.88 -0.17
C LYS A 207 -11.47 -26.39 -1.35
N LYS A 208 -11.02 -26.23 -2.60
CA LYS A 208 -11.68 -26.81 -3.79
C LYS A 208 -11.43 -28.33 -3.91
N TYR A 209 -10.21 -28.79 -3.60
CA TYR A 209 -9.82 -30.20 -3.68
C TYR A 209 -9.20 -30.70 -2.36
N PRO A 210 -10.00 -31.12 -1.37
CA PRO A 210 -9.51 -31.57 -0.05
C PRO A 210 -8.55 -32.76 -0.10
N CYS A 211 -8.60 -33.57 -1.16
CA CYS A 211 -7.68 -34.68 -1.41
C CYS A 211 -6.20 -34.23 -1.61
N LEU A 212 -5.97 -32.94 -1.88
CA LEU A 212 -4.62 -32.35 -2.03
C LEU A 212 -3.99 -31.90 -0.70
N LYS A 213 -4.69 -32.04 0.44
CA LYS A 213 -4.20 -31.62 1.76
C LYS A 213 -2.92 -32.39 2.14
N GLU A 214 -1.90 -31.68 2.60
CA GLU A 214 -0.61 -32.28 2.95
C GLU A 214 -0.62 -32.81 4.40
N PRO A 215 -0.32 -34.11 4.64
CA PRO A 215 -0.31 -34.68 5.99
C PRO A 215 0.87 -34.12 6.81
N GLY A 216 0.67 -33.94 8.12
CA GLY A 216 1.68 -33.36 9.02
C GLY A 216 1.83 -31.83 8.95
N SER A 217 1.24 -31.16 7.94
CA SER A 217 1.21 -29.69 7.86
C SER A 217 0.10 -29.11 8.74
N PHE A 218 0.44 -28.18 9.66
CA PHE A 218 -0.52 -27.54 10.58
C PHE A 218 -1.71 -26.88 9.85
N SER A 219 -1.45 -26.20 8.71
CA SER A 219 -2.51 -25.65 7.85
C SER A 219 -3.05 -26.64 6.81
N GLY A 220 -2.34 -27.74 6.57
CA GLY A 220 -2.60 -28.67 5.46
C GLY A 220 -2.25 -28.16 4.05
N TYR A 221 -1.72 -26.94 3.89
CA TYR A 221 -1.40 -26.34 2.58
C TYR A 221 -0.03 -25.66 2.48
N TYR A 222 0.83 -25.77 3.50
CA TYR A 222 2.10 -25.04 3.55
C TYR A 222 3.11 -25.44 2.46
N GLY A 223 3.18 -26.73 2.10
CA GLY A 223 4.02 -27.20 1.00
C GLY A 223 3.50 -26.75 -0.36
N TRP A 224 2.18 -26.64 -0.54
CA TRP A 224 1.57 -25.95 -1.69
C TRP A 224 1.96 -24.47 -1.75
N GLN A 225 1.89 -23.74 -0.62
CA GLN A 225 2.32 -22.34 -0.52
C GLN A 225 3.79 -22.16 -0.96
N GLN A 226 4.72 -23.01 -0.49
CA GLN A 226 6.11 -22.94 -0.95
C GLN A 226 6.25 -23.36 -2.43
N SER A 227 5.49 -24.37 -2.88
CA SER A 227 5.52 -24.83 -4.27
C SER A 227 5.07 -23.75 -5.26
N ILE A 228 3.99 -23.01 -4.93
CA ILE A 228 3.50 -21.87 -5.71
C ILE A 228 4.52 -20.72 -5.69
N LYS A 229 5.11 -20.41 -4.53
CA LYS A 229 6.17 -19.39 -4.40
C LYS A 229 7.38 -19.67 -5.31
N TYR A 230 7.90 -20.90 -5.30
CA TYR A 230 9.00 -21.30 -6.19
C TYR A 230 8.58 -21.32 -7.67
N LYS A 231 7.36 -21.80 -7.97
CA LYS A 231 6.84 -21.79 -9.33
C LYS A 231 6.72 -20.37 -9.89
N MET A 232 6.21 -19.41 -9.13
CA MET A 232 6.12 -18.00 -9.54
C MET A 232 7.49 -17.39 -9.84
N ALA A 233 8.52 -17.69 -9.05
CA ALA A 233 9.88 -17.24 -9.33
C ALA A 233 10.42 -17.80 -10.66
N ASN A 234 10.18 -19.09 -10.92
CA ASN A 234 10.56 -19.73 -12.18
C ASN A 234 9.75 -19.21 -13.38
N TYR A 235 8.45 -18.97 -13.20
CA TYR A 235 7.55 -18.42 -14.22
C TYR A 235 7.91 -16.97 -14.57
N CYS A 236 8.26 -16.14 -13.59
CA CYS A 236 8.84 -14.81 -13.82
C CYS A 236 10.18 -14.88 -14.55
N THR A 237 11.00 -15.89 -14.29
CA THR A 237 12.27 -16.08 -15.00
C THR A 237 12.05 -16.49 -16.47
N LYS A 238 11.05 -17.36 -16.73
CA LYS A 238 10.56 -17.72 -18.07
C LYS A 238 10.02 -16.49 -18.82
N LEU A 239 9.16 -15.69 -18.20
CA LEU A 239 8.59 -14.48 -18.81
C LEU A 239 9.59 -13.34 -19.01
N ARG A 240 10.62 -13.22 -18.17
CA ARG A 240 11.78 -12.35 -18.44
C ARG A 240 12.47 -12.70 -19.77
N GLY A 241 12.53 -13.99 -20.12
CA GLY A 241 13.05 -14.46 -21.41
C GLY A 241 12.26 -13.98 -22.62
N PHE A 242 10.98 -13.62 -22.44
CA PHE A 242 10.12 -13.04 -23.48
C PHE A 242 10.06 -11.50 -23.44
N GLY A 243 10.95 -10.84 -22.69
CA GLY A 243 11.11 -9.38 -22.73
C GLY A 243 10.10 -8.56 -21.91
N VAL A 244 9.31 -9.18 -21.01
CA VAL A 244 8.30 -8.46 -20.19
C VAL A 244 8.96 -7.34 -19.35
N PRO A 245 8.57 -6.05 -19.53
CA PRO A 245 9.29 -4.90 -18.93
C PRO A 245 9.39 -4.92 -17.41
N GLU A 246 8.28 -5.19 -16.71
CA GLU A 246 8.25 -5.33 -15.24
C GLU A 246 9.31 -6.33 -14.74
N LEU A 247 9.56 -7.39 -15.50
CA LEU A 247 10.50 -8.46 -15.15
C LEU A 247 11.93 -8.19 -15.62
N THR A 248 12.13 -7.44 -16.71
CA THR A 248 13.46 -7.13 -17.27
C THR A 248 14.12 -5.89 -16.68
N CYS A 249 13.37 -4.92 -16.15
CA CYS A 249 13.87 -3.64 -15.62
C CYS A 249 14.97 -3.74 -14.53
N ASN A 250 15.06 -4.89 -13.85
CA ASN A 250 16.08 -5.17 -12.82
C ASN A 250 17.31 -5.94 -13.34
N ALA A 251 17.32 -6.37 -14.59
CA ALA A 251 18.46 -7.10 -15.15
C ALA A 251 19.69 -6.19 -15.24
N MET A 252 20.89 -6.74 -15.03
CA MET A 252 22.14 -5.97 -15.01
C MET A 252 22.38 -5.15 -16.29
N LYS A 253 21.83 -5.57 -17.44
CA LYS A 253 21.87 -4.84 -18.71
C LYS A 253 21.13 -3.50 -18.70
N HIS A 254 20.13 -3.32 -17.83
CA HIS A 254 19.34 -2.09 -17.69
C HIS A 254 19.68 -1.31 -16.40
N LYS A 255 20.82 -1.62 -15.77
CA LYS A 255 21.37 -0.89 -14.62
C LYS A 255 22.47 0.05 -15.09
N SER A 256 22.45 1.29 -14.60
CA SER A 256 23.55 2.25 -14.79
C SER A 256 24.88 1.61 -14.34
N PRO A 257 26.04 1.95 -14.93
CA PRO A 257 27.33 1.35 -14.54
C PRO A 257 27.62 1.41 -13.02
N GLY A 258 27.22 2.48 -12.34
CA GLY A 258 27.35 2.63 -10.89
C GLY A 258 26.38 1.77 -10.05
N ASP A 259 25.21 1.42 -10.60
CA ASP A 259 24.17 0.63 -9.93
C ASP A 259 24.22 -0.87 -10.27
N GLN A 260 25.22 -1.36 -11.00
CA GLN A 260 25.32 -2.78 -11.41
C GLN A 260 25.45 -3.79 -10.26
N LYS A 261 25.69 -3.33 -9.02
CA LYS A 261 25.63 -4.20 -7.83
C LYS A 261 24.24 -4.84 -7.68
N SER A 262 24.22 -6.14 -7.43
CA SER A 262 23.00 -6.87 -7.08
C SER A 262 22.33 -6.26 -5.84
N ALA A 263 21.00 -6.35 -5.78
CA ALA A 263 20.13 -5.76 -4.74
C ALA A 263 20.09 -4.21 -4.58
N LYS A 264 21.03 -3.41 -5.15
CA LYS A 264 20.84 -1.93 -5.17
C LYS A 264 19.71 -1.53 -6.14
N LYS A 265 18.91 -0.53 -5.74
CA LYS A 265 17.80 0.08 -6.52
C LYS A 265 16.89 -0.93 -7.25
N VAL A 266 16.28 -1.87 -6.51
CA VAL A 266 15.30 -2.80 -7.10
C VAL A 266 13.99 -2.07 -7.42
N LYS A 267 13.67 -1.99 -8.72
CA LYS A 267 12.42 -1.48 -9.28
C LYS A 267 11.36 -2.58 -9.14
N LYS A 268 10.25 -2.32 -8.45
CA LYS A 268 9.14 -3.28 -8.30
C LYS A 268 7.92 -2.54 -7.75
N PRO A 269 6.68 -2.99 -8.02
CA PRO A 269 5.50 -2.45 -7.35
C PRO A 269 5.66 -2.52 -5.83
N ARG A 270 5.28 -1.43 -5.15
CA ARG A 270 5.36 -1.28 -3.68
C ARG A 270 4.03 -0.89 -3.04
N LYS A 271 3.09 -0.31 -3.81
CA LYS A 271 1.86 0.30 -3.29
C LYS A 271 0.56 -0.33 -3.83
N ALA A 272 0.62 -1.62 -4.17
CA ALA A 272 -0.39 -2.31 -4.98
C ALA A 272 -0.63 -1.66 -6.36
N GLU A 273 0.46 -1.18 -6.98
CA GLU A 273 0.46 -0.77 -8.39
C GLU A 273 0.23 -2.00 -9.26
N VAL A 274 -0.87 -2.01 -10.00
CA VAL A 274 -1.27 -3.08 -10.91
C VAL A 274 -0.46 -2.96 -12.21
N ASN A 275 -0.37 -1.76 -12.79
CA ASN A 275 0.42 -1.49 -13.99
C ASN A 275 1.71 -0.71 -13.64
N TYR A 276 2.66 -1.38 -12.99
CA TYR A 276 3.93 -0.76 -12.57
C TYR A 276 4.80 -0.31 -13.77
N LEU A 277 5.02 -1.23 -14.71
CA LEU A 277 5.78 -1.08 -15.96
C LEU A 277 5.07 -1.88 -17.07
N PRO A 278 3.99 -1.35 -17.67
CA PRO A 278 3.26 -2.02 -18.74
C PRO A 278 4.10 -2.11 -20.04
N PRO A 279 3.82 -3.07 -20.93
CA PRO A 279 4.39 -3.08 -22.27
C PRO A 279 3.82 -1.96 -23.14
N TYR A 280 4.54 -1.58 -24.20
CA TYR A 280 4.00 -0.71 -25.26
C TYR A 280 2.82 -1.39 -25.98
N PRO A 281 1.88 -0.60 -26.55
CA PRO A 281 0.83 -1.12 -27.42
C PRO A 281 1.38 -1.94 -28.61
N ALA A 282 0.54 -2.84 -29.15
CA ALA A 282 0.97 -3.73 -30.23
C ALA A 282 1.22 -2.96 -31.53
N GLY A 283 2.49 -2.87 -31.93
CA GLY A 283 2.92 -2.09 -33.10
C GLY A 283 3.51 -0.71 -32.75
N GLU A 284 3.69 -0.41 -31.46
CA GLU A 284 4.33 0.82 -30.99
C GLU A 284 5.63 0.52 -30.22
N ASP A 285 6.53 1.49 -30.23
CA ASP A 285 7.89 1.42 -29.68
C ASP A 285 8.26 2.72 -28.94
N GLU A 286 9.53 2.88 -28.57
CA GLU A 286 9.98 4.03 -27.77
C GLU A 286 9.95 5.34 -28.59
N ASP A 287 10.33 5.30 -29.86
CA ASP A 287 10.39 6.46 -30.76
C ASP A 287 8.98 6.96 -31.13
N SER A 288 8.09 6.06 -31.56
CA SER A 288 6.70 6.42 -31.90
C SER A 288 5.89 6.92 -30.71
N GLN A 289 6.23 6.51 -29.48
CA GLN A 289 5.65 7.06 -28.26
C GLN A 289 6.24 8.43 -27.85
N GLU A 290 7.51 8.71 -28.14
CA GLU A 290 8.12 10.04 -27.98
C GLU A 290 7.49 11.04 -28.98
N GLU A 291 7.20 10.63 -30.22
CA GLU A 291 6.44 11.44 -31.18
C GLU A 291 5.05 11.81 -30.66
N GLU A 292 4.32 10.85 -30.09
CA GLU A 292 3.00 11.08 -29.46
C GLU A 292 3.09 12.04 -28.27
N ARG A 293 4.18 11.99 -27.49
CA ARG A 293 4.46 12.96 -26.41
C ARG A 293 4.77 14.36 -26.95
N ILE A 294 5.52 14.48 -28.04
CA ILE A 294 5.78 15.78 -28.69
C ILE A 294 4.48 16.40 -29.20
N GLN A 295 3.57 15.60 -29.76
CA GLN A 295 2.23 16.05 -30.13
C GLN A 295 1.41 16.45 -28.89
N LEU A 296 1.45 15.68 -27.79
CA LEU A 296 0.79 16.02 -26.52
C LEU A 296 1.23 17.40 -25.98
N LEU A 297 2.52 17.73 -26.02
CA LEU A 297 3.02 19.07 -25.66
C LEU A 297 2.48 20.21 -26.54
N THR A 298 1.98 19.89 -27.73
CA THR A 298 1.32 20.85 -28.63
C THR A 298 -0.17 20.96 -28.34
N GLU A 299 -0.84 19.88 -27.96
CA GLU A 299 -2.26 19.89 -27.57
C GLU A 299 -2.50 20.60 -26.23
N VAL A 300 -1.62 20.42 -25.24
CA VAL A 300 -1.71 21.10 -23.92
C VAL A 300 -1.63 22.63 -24.02
N LYS A 301 -1.10 23.17 -25.13
CA LYS A 301 -1.03 24.63 -25.38
C LYS A 301 -2.29 25.20 -26.03
N LYS A 302 -3.26 24.36 -26.41
CA LYS A 302 -4.52 24.77 -27.05
C LYS A 302 -5.64 24.83 -26.02
N ARG A 303 -6.60 25.73 -26.24
CA ARG A 303 -7.81 25.82 -25.41
C ARG A 303 -8.75 24.65 -25.71
N ASP A 304 -9.50 24.22 -24.69
CA ASP A 304 -10.60 23.25 -24.76
C ASP A 304 -10.25 21.82 -25.26
N ASN A 305 -8.96 21.49 -25.42
CA ASN A 305 -8.50 20.20 -25.94
C ASN A 305 -8.46 19.05 -24.92
N ASN A 306 -9.08 19.20 -23.74
CA ASN A 306 -9.03 18.24 -22.63
C ASN A 306 -9.37 16.79 -23.02
N LYS A 307 -10.26 16.58 -24.00
CA LYS A 307 -10.56 15.24 -24.54
C LYS A 307 -9.37 14.63 -25.27
N VAL A 308 -8.74 15.39 -26.17
CA VAL A 308 -7.55 14.97 -26.95
C VAL A 308 -6.36 14.75 -26.02
N ILE A 309 -6.19 15.62 -25.01
CA ILE A 309 -5.16 15.48 -23.97
C ILE A 309 -5.41 14.19 -23.16
N LYS A 310 -6.65 13.88 -22.77
CA LYS A 310 -7.01 12.62 -22.09
C LYS A 310 -6.68 11.39 -22.93
N GLU A 311 -7.01 11.41 -24.23
CA GLU A 311 -6.74 10.33 -25.18
C GLU A 311 -5.23 10.12 -25.40
N LYS A 312 -4.46 11.19 -25.62
CA LYS A 312 -2.99 11.12 -25.73
C LYS A 312 -2.30 10.75 -24.41
N MET A 313 -2.80 11.20 -23.26
CA MET A 313 -2.31 10.78 -21.94
C MET A 313 -2.55 9.28 -21.69
N ALA A 314 -3.66 8.72 -22.17
CA ALA A 314 -3.89 7.28 -22.12
C ALA A 314 -2.93 6.53 -23.06
N LYS A 315 -2.78 6.97 -24.31
CA LYS A 315 -1.87 6.35 -25.29
C LYS A 315 -0.41 6.33 -24.82
N THR A 316 0.06 7.44 -24.23
CA THR A 316 1.45 7.61 -23.74
C THR A 316 1.72 7.04 -22.35
N PHE A 317 0.75 6.34 -21.73
CA PHE A 317 0.88 5.80 -20.37
C PHE A 317 2.10 4.90 -20.19
N ALA A 318 2.34 4.00 -21.13
CA ALA A 318 3.49 3.09 -21.06
C ALA A 318 4.82 3.86 -21.10
N HIS A 319 5.01 4.74 -22.08
CA HIS A 319 6.26 5.50 -22.22
C HIS A 319 6.55 6.38 -20.99
N ARG A 320 5.55 7.08 -20.47
CA ARG A 320 5.67 7.88 -19.24
C ARG A 320 6.02 7.04 -18.01
N ARG A 321 5.40 5.87 -17.82
CA ARG A 321 5.76 4.95 -16.73
C ARG A 321 7.17 4.40 -16.87
N HIS A 322 7.60 4.06 -18.08
CA HIS A 322 8.98 3.63 -18.33
C HIS A 322 9.97 4.76 -18.03
N GLU A 323 9.74 5.98 -18.50
CA GLU A 323 10.60 7.14 -18.23
C GLU A 323 10.78 7.39 -16.73
N ILE A 324 9.66 7.55 -16.00
CA ILE A 324 9.64 7.86 -14.57
C ILE A 324 10.31 6.73 -13.75
N VAL A 325 9.87 5.47 -13.94
CA VAL A 325 10.36 4.34 -13.14
C VAL A 325 11.79 3.95 -13.53
N ASN A 326 12.19 4.10 -14.80
CA ASN A 326 13.52 3.65 -15.22
C ASN A 326 14.63 4.66 -15.02
N LEU A 327 14.36 5.95 -15.27
CA LEU A 327 15.36 7.02 -15.18
C LEU A 327 15.35 7.71 -13.81
N SER A 328 14.20 7.73 -13.12
CA SER A 328 13.96 8.51 -11.90
C SER A 328 14.38 10.00 -12.05
N PRO A 329 13.84 10.72 -13.06
CA PRO A 329 14.18 12.12 -13.34
C PRO A 329 13.62 13.06 -12.26
N SER A 330 14.05 14.33 -12.26
CA SER A 330 13.57 15.30 -11.26
C SER A 330 12.11 15.69 -11.49
N ILE A 331 11.45 16.21 -10.45
CA ILE A 331 10.08 16.73 -10.57
C ILE A 331 9.97 17.84 -11.62
N GLU A 332 11.03 18.65 -11.79
CA GLU A 332 11.08 19.70 -12.81
C GLU A 332 11.14 19.10 -14.22
N ASP A 333 11.98 18.09 -14.45
CA ASP A 333 12.06 17.36 -15.73
C ASP A 333 10.73 16.71 -16.10
N ILE A 334 10.08 16.03 -15.13
CA ILE A 334 8.77 15.40 -15.35
C ILE A 334 7.72 16.46 -15.68
N LYS A 335 7.73 17.61 -15.01
CA LYS A 335 6.80 18.72 -15.28
C LYS A 335 7.05 19.37 -16.64
N ALA A 336 8.30 19.42 -17.11
CA ALA A 336 8.65 19.90 -18.44
C ALA A 336 8.25 18.92 -19.56
N ARG A 337 8.46 17.61 -19.37
CA ARG A 337 8.13 16.57 -20.37
C ARG A 337 6.65 16.17 -20.38
N TRP A 338 5.96 16.26 -19.23
CA TRP A 338 4.59 15.80 -19.00
C TRP A 338 3.73 16.81 -18.20
N PRO A 339 3.56 18.06 -18.66
CA PRO A 339 2.83 19.10 -17.92
C PRO A 339 1.40 18.68 -17.53
N ALA A 340 0.68 18.01 -18.44
CA ALA A 340 -0.67 17.51 -18.19
C ALA A 340 -0.78 16.48 -17.05
N LEU A 341 0.32 15.81 -16.66
CA LEU A 341 0.32 14.90 -15.50
C LEU A 341 -0.03 15.62 -14.19
N PHE A 342 0.22 16.93 -14.14
CA PHE A 342 0.03 17.77 -12.95
C PHE A 342 -1.31 18.53 -12.97
N GLU A 343 -2.22 18.17 -13.87
CA GLU A 343 -3.62 18.57 -13.84
C GLU A 343 -4.48 17.56 -13.08
N ALA A 344 -5.37 18.02 -12.20
CA ALA A 344 -6.11 17.14 -11.27
C ALA A 344 -7.10 16.18 -11.96
N SER A 345 -7.44 16.40 -13.23
CA SER A 345 -8.21 15.49 -14.09
C SER A 345 -7.34 14.32 -14.56
N HIS A 346 -6.23 14.64 -15.22
CA HIS A 346 -5.34 13.68 -15.86
C HIS A 346 -4.50 12.88 -14.85
N LEU A 347 -4.19 13.46 -13.68
CA LEU A 347 -3.60 12.71 -12.56
C LEU A 347 -4.54 11.60 -12.07
N GLN A 348 -5.85 11.83 -12.01
CA GLN A 348 -6.81 10.81 -11.56
C GLN A 348 -6.96 9.69 -12.59
N ASP A 349 -6.97 10.02 -13.88
CA ASP A 349 -6.89 9.02 -14.95
C ASP A 349 -5.59 8.21 -14.89
N GLU A 350 -4.46 8.83 -14.54
CA GLU A 350 -3.18 8.15 -14.41
C GLU A 350 -3.15 7.22 -13.19
N PHE A 351 -3.60 7.70 -12.04
CA PHE A 351 -3.72 6.88 -10.83
C PHE A 351 -4.65 5.68 -11.07
N TYR A 352 -5.76 5.88 -11.80
CA TYR A 352 -6.64 4.80 -12.21
C TYR A 352 -5.93 3.79 -13.14
N ARG A 353 -5.15 4.25 -14.13
CA ARG A 353 -4.35 3.34 -14.98
C ARG A 353 -3.32 2.53 -14.18
N ILE A 354 -2.71 3.13 -13.15
CA ILE A 354 -1.73 2.46 -12.28
C ILE A 354 -2.37 1.46 -11.30
N THR A 355 -3.56 1.76 -10.74
CA THR A 355 -4.12 1.05 -9.57
C THR A 355 -5.49 0.39 -9.78
N LEU A 356 -6.19 0.73 -10.86
CA LEU A 356 -7.61 0.43 -11.12
C LEU A 356 -8.60 1.02 -10.09
N VAL A 357 -8.17 2.01 -9.27
CA VAL A 357 -9.00 2.70 -8.27
C VAL A 357 -9.23 4.16 -8.66
N HIS A 358 -10.48 4.64 -8.53
CA HIS A 358 -10.82 6.05 -8.77
C HIS A 358 -10.44 6.94 -7.57
N LEU A 359 -9.34 7.69 -7.72
CA LEU A 359 -8.65 8.41 -6.64
C LEU A 359 -9.56 9.27 -5.73
N GLU A 360 -10.09 10.39 -6.25
CA GLU A 360 -10.86 11.34 -5.43
C GLU A 360 -12.20 10.76 -4.95
N PRO A 361 -13.01 10.07 -5.79
CA PRO A 361 -14.28 9.50 -5.34
C PRO A 361 -14.11 8.43 -4.25
N LYS A 362 -13.13 7.52 -4.38
CA LYS A 362 -12.90 6.46 -3.39
C LYS A 362 -12.36 7.03 -2.08
N PHE A 363 -11.37 7.91 -2.15
CA PHE A 363 -10.79 8.57 -0.98
C PHE A 363 -11.85 9.31 -0.16
N MET A 364 -12.69 10.13 -0.81
CA MET A 364 -13.74 10.90 -0.14
C MET A 364 -14.82 9.98 0.46
N SER A 365 -15.26 8.96 -0.30
CA SER A 365 -16.28 8.01 0.17
C SER A 365 -15.85 7.26 1.43
N MET A 366 -14.61 6.76 1.48
CA MET A 366 -14.11 6.03 2.65
C MET A 366 -13.80 6.96 3.83
N LEU A 367 -13.35 8.19 3.57
CA LEU A 367 -13.16 9.20 4.61
C LEU A 367 -14.50 9.56 5.27
N ASP A 368 -15.57 9.72 4.49
CA ASP A 368 -16.91 9.97 5.00
C ASP A 368 -17.46 8.75 5.78
N GLU A 369 -17.29 7.53 5.25
CA GLU A 369 -17.69 6.27 5.93
C GLU A 369 -17.04 6.13 7.32
N TYR A 370 -15.75 6.41 7.43
CA TYR A 370 -15.03 6.32 8.72
C TYR A 370 -15.19 7.56 9.60
N THR A 371 -15.67 8.71 9.09
CA THR A 371 -15.73 9.98 9.83
C THR A 371 -16.49 9.88 11.17
N PRO A 372 -17.71 9.29 11.26
CA PRO A 372 -18.43 9.19 12.53
C PRO A 372 -17.65 8.40 13.60
N LYS A 373 -17.04 7.27 13.20
CA LYS A 373 -16.23 6.44 14.11
C LYS A 373 -14.91 7.10 14.48
N LEU A 374 -14.27 7.82 13.56
CA LEU A 374 -13.07 8.62 13.83
C LEU A 374 -13.37 9.73 14.84
N LEU A 375 -14.45 10.49 14.67
CA LEU A 375 -14.85 11.53 15.61
C LEU A 375 -15.15 10.96 17.01
N ALA A 376 -15.95 9.88 17.10
CA ALA A 376 -16.22 9.21 18.38
C ALA A 376 -14.92 8.72 19.05
N LEU A 377 -14.00 8.15 18.27
CA LEU A 377 -12.68 7.72 18.74
C LEU A 377 -11.82 8.90 19.23
N PHE A 378 -11.87 10.06 18.58
CA PHE A 378 -11.16 11.27 19.01
C PHE A 378 -11.75 11.86 20.30
N HIS A 379 -13.08 11.92 20.42
CA HIS A 379 -13.76 12.35 21.65
C HIS A 379 -13.51 11.40 22.83
N SER A 380 -13.30 10.09 22.58
CA SER A 380 -12.94 9.11 23.61
C SER A 380 -11.53 9.29 24.21
N LYS A 381 -10.70 10.20 23.68
CA LYS A 381 -9.33 10.43 24.17
C LYS A 381 -9.28 11.55 25.19
N GLY A 382 -8.79 11.21 26.39
CA GLY A 382 -8.38 12.15 27.43
C GLY A 382 -6.90 12.51 27.37
N GLY A 383 -6.44 13.20 28.43
CA GLY A 383 -5.05 13.63 28.59
C GLY A 383 -4.57 14.61 27.51
N ALA A 384 -3.24 14.79 27.41
CA ALA A 384 -2.64 15.76 26.49
C ALA A 384 -2.95 15.51 25.00
N MET A 385 -3.22 14.26 24.60
CA MET A 385 -3.70 13.95 23.24
C MET A 385 -5.15 14.41 23.05
N GLY A 386 -6.04 14.11 24.01
CA GLY A 386 -7.43 14.55 24.01
C GLY A 386 -7.58 16.06 23.85
N LEU A 387 -6.81 16.83 24.64
CA LEU A 387 -6.81 18.29 24.57
C LEU A 387 -6.37 18.81 23.18
N LYS A 388 -5.37 18.20 22.55
CA LYS A 388 -4.95 18.57 21.17
C LYS A 388 -6.03 18.26 20.13
N LEU A 389 -6.72 17.13 20.25
CA LEU A 389 -7.82 16.76 19.34
C LEU A 389 -9.02 17.69 19.52
N GLN A 390 -9.41 17.97 20.77
CA GLN A 390 -10.48 18.92 21.09
C GLN A 390 -10.17 20.33 20.59
N ALA A 391 -8.93 20.80 20.71
CA ALA A 391 -8.50 22.11 20.20
C ALA A 391 -8.47 22.22 18.66
N ILE A 392 -8.51 21.10 17.93
CA ILE A 392 -8.75 21.07 16.48
C ILE A 392 -10.25 21.09 16.22
N ILE A 393 -11.02 20.18 16.83
CA ILE A 393 -12.47 20.06 16.62
C ILE A 393 -13.22 21.35 16.97
N ALA A 394 -12.80 22.06 18.02
CA ALA A 394 -13.35 23.35 18.45
C ALA A 394 -13.17 24.50 17.43
N LYS A 395 -12.40 24.30 16.35
CA LYS A 395 -12.31 25.25 15.22
C LYS A 395 -13.47 25.11 14.22
N SER A 396 -14.37 24.12 14.40
CA SER A 396 -15.55 23.95 13.56
C SER A 396 -16.54 25.11 13.73
N PRO A 397 -17.10 25.69 12.65
CA PRO A 397 -18.31 26.51 12.75
C PRO A 397 -19.51 25.66 13.15
N SER A 398 -20.61 26.31 13.56
CA SER A 398 -21.83 25.68 14.07
C SER A 398 -22.56 24.79 13.04
N ASN A 399 -22.31 24.98 11.75
CA ASN A 399 -22.80 24.13 10.66
C ASN A 399 -21.67 23.93 9.64
N PRO A 400 -20.77 22.95 9.82
CA PRO A 400 -19.62 22.75 8.96
C PRO A 400 -20.02 22.06 7.64
N SER A 401 -19.50 22.56 6.51
CA SER A 401 -19.59 21.83 5.26
C SER A 401 -18.74 20.55 5.31
N ASN A 402 -19.09 19.54 4.50
CA ASN A 402 -18.39 18.25 4.49
C ASN A 402 -16.86 18.40 4.33
N ASN A 403 -16.39 19.38 3.55
CA ASN A 403 -14.97 19.64 3.38
C ASN A 403 -14.28 20.23 4.62
N ILE A 404 -15.00 20.98 5.45
CA ILE A 404 -14.50 21.43 6.77
C ILE A 404 -14.41 20.23 7.71
N THR A 405 -15.45 19.40 7.80
CA THR A 405 -15.46 18.19 8.62
C THR A 405 -14.33 17.22 8.23
N ARG A 406 -14.18 16.94 6.93
CA ARG A 406 -13.08 16.13 6.38
C ARG A 406 -11.69 16.69 6.72
N ASN A 407 -11.50 18.02 6.64
CA ASN A 407 -10.25 18.68 7.01
C ASN A 407 -9.92 18.45 8.50
N LEU A 408 -10.88 18.71 9.40
CA LEU A 408 -10.72 18.49 10.84
C LEU A 408 -10.45 17.02 11.17
N VAL A 409 -11.13 16.07 10.51
CA VAL A 409 -10.92 14.63 10.67
C VAL A 409 -9.51 14.22 10.24
N ILE A 410 -8.99 14.74 9.12
CA ILE A 410 -7.61 14.46 8.67
C ILE A 410 -6.59 15.04 9.66
N GLN A 411 -6.75 16.28 10.13
CA GLN A 411 -5.86 16.88 11.12
C GLN A 411 -5.86 16.11 12.45
N CYS A 412 -7.04 15.70 12.93
CA CYS A 412 -7.17 14.86 14.13
C CYS A 412 -6.56 13.47 13.93
N LEU A 413 -6.72 12.87 12.76
CA LEU A 413 -6.12 11.58 12.41
C LEU A 413 -4.59 11.63 12.50
N MET A 414 -3.94 12.69 11.98
CA MET A 414 -2.49 12.87 12.11
C MET A 414 -2.05 12.93 13.57
N VAL A 415 -2.72 13.75 14.39
CA VAL A 415 -2.41 13.90 15.82
C VAL A 415 -2.65 12.60 16.60
N TYR A 416 -3.71 11.85 16.28
CA TYR A 416 -3.97 10.52 16.84
C TYR A 416 -2.88 9.51 16.46
N LEU A 417 -2.38 9.59 15.22
CA LEU A 417 -1.26 8.80 14.74
C LEU A 417 0.10 9.33 15.21
N GLY A 418 0.15 10.43 15.98
CA GLY A 418 1.37 11.00 16.55
C GLY A 418 2.29 11.68 15.52
N GLU A 419 1.74 12.10 14.38
CA GLU A 419 2.43 12.80 13.30
C GLU A 419 2.03 14.30 13.34
N SER A 420 2.95 15.22 13.07
CA SER A 420 2.62 16.67 13.14
C SER A 420 1.96 17.16 11.85
N ILE A 421 0.93 17.98 12.01
CA ILE A 421 0.16 18.59 10.91
C ILE A 421 1.09 19.35 9.96
N ASP A 422 2.09 20.06 10.50
CA ASP A 422 3.07 20.88 9.78
C ASP A 422 3.95 20.08 8.79
N GLN A 423 3.97 18.76 8.91
CA GLN A 423 4.70 17.88 7.98
C GLN A 423 3.90 17.64 6.70
N LEU A 424 2.57 17.69 6.74
CA LEU A 424 1.69 17.53 5.57
C LEU A 424 1.28 18.88 4.96
N ILE A 425 0.92 19.86 5.78
CA ILE A 425 0.50 21.20 5.34
C ILE A 425 1.47 22.29 5.81
N LYS A 426 1.72 23.29 4.98
CA LYS A 426 2.39 24.54 5.36
C LYS A 426 1.49 25.73 4.99
N GLU A 427 1.02 26.45 6.00
CA GLU A 427 0.17 27.63 5.82
C GLU A 427 1.03 28.90 5.72
N TYR A 428 0.62 29.81 4.83
CA TYR A 428 1.19 31.15 4.64
C TYR A 428 0.07 32.17 4.72
N SER A 429 0.22 33.16 5.59
CA SER A 429 -0.70 34.30 5.75
C SER A 429 0.10 35.59 5.62
N ASP A 430 -0.43 36.55 4.85
CA ASP A 430 0.10 37.91 4.70
C ASP A 430 1.58 37.99 4.24
N ALA A 431 2.11 36.90 3.67
CA ALA A 431 3.47 36.77 3.18
C ALA A 431 3.58 37.18 1.71
N ASP A 432 4.69 37.81 1.33
CA ASP A 432 4.96 38.19 -0.07
C ASP A 432 5.26 36.98 -0.97
N GLY A 433 5.19 37.20 -2.29
CA GLY A 433 5.36 36.12 -3.27
C GLY A 433 6.74 35.46 -3.23
N ASP A 434 7.77 36.19 -2.78
CA ASP A 434 9.16 35.75 -2.77
C ASP A 434 9.47 34.92 -1.52
N SER A 435 9.07 35.35 -0.33
CA SER A 435 9.21 34.58 0.92
C SER A 435 8.38 33.28 0.89
N VAL A 436 7.18 33.30 0.29
CA VAL A 436 6.41 32.07 0.02
C VAL A 436 7.17 31.16 -0.95
N SER A 437 7.78 31.70 -2.00
CA SER A 437 8.49 30.88 -3.00
C SER A 437 9.80 30.30 -2.47
N GLN A 438 10.59 31.08 -1.74
CA GLN A 438 11.77 30.60 -1.00
C GLN A 438 11.36 29.53 0.01
N GLY A 439 10.36 29.81 0.85
CA GLY A 439 9.85 28.89 1.84
C GLY A 439 9.23 27.61 1.27
N LEU A 440 8.83 27.60 -0.01
CA LEU A 440 8.39 26.40 -0.75
C LEU A 440 9.56 25.64 -1.39
N SER A 441 10.61 26.33 -1.87
CA SER A 441 11.78 25.71 -2.52
C SER A 441 12.48 24.66 -1.63
N GLU A 442 12.47 24.87 -0.31
CA GLU A 442 13.03 23.97 0.70
C GLU A 442 12.16 22.72 0.97
N GLN A 443 10.92 22.67 0.48
CA GLN A 443 9.96 21.63 0.86
C GLN A 443 10.02 20.43 -0.09
N ARG A 444 10.41 19.26 0.46
CA ARG A 444 10.49 18.02 -0.33
C ARG A 444 9.12 17.54 -0.84
N MET A 445 8.09 17.58 0.00
CA MET A 445 6.73 17.17 -0.36
C MET A 445 5.75 17.72 0.67
N LYS A 446 4.93 18.71 0.31
CA LYS A 446 3.87 19.26 1.18
C LYS A 446 2.68 19.75 0.36
N ILE A 447 1.53 19.79 1.02
CA ILE A 447 0.42 20.66 0.65
C ILE A 447 0.77 22.06 1.18
N TYR A 448 0.57 23.09 0.36
CA TYR A 448 0.64 24.47 0.81
C TYR A 448 -0.76 25.07 0.87
N LYS A 449 -0.91 26.08 1.73
CA LYS A 449 -2.09 26.93 1.80
C LYS A 449 -1.64 28.38 1.85
N ILE A 450 -2.01 29.17 0.85
CA ILE A 450 -1.65 30.60 0.78
C ILE A 450 -2.93 31.41 0.90
N LYS A 451 -3.04 32.21 1.97
CA LYS A 451 -4.13 33.17 2.15
C LYS A 451 -3.71 34.53 1.59
N ALA A 452 -4.27 34.92 0.46
CA ALA A 452 -3.99 36.21 -0.17
C ALA A 452 -4.79 37.34 0.49
N VAL A 453 -4.16 38.50 0.68
CA VAL A 453 -4.80 39.69 1.25
C VAL A 453 -5.95 40.15 0.36
N GLY A 454 -7.17 40.14 0.91
CA GLY A 454 -8.39 40.50 0.18
C GLY A 454 -9.04 39.38 -0.64
N SER A 455 -8.51 38.15 -0.59
CA SER A 455 -9.21 36.96 -1.12
C SER A 455 -10.10 36.32 -0.07
N GLU A 456 -11.30 35.90 -0.46
CA GLU A 456 -12.17 35.03 0.36
C GLU A 456 -11.76 33.55 0.27
N GLU A 457 -11.09 33.15 -0.82
CA GLU A 457 -10.60 31.79 -1.05
C GLU A 457 -9.09 31.65 -0.78
N ASP A 458 -8.69 30.52 -0.19
CA ASP A 458 -7.30 30.16 0.05
C ASP A 458 -6.71 29.37 -1.14
N ASP A 459 -5.54 29.75 -1.70
CA ASP A 459 -4.84 28.91 -2.70
C ASP A 459 -4.23 27.70 -2.00
N ILE A 460 -4.92 26.56 -2.11
CA ILE A 460 -4.46 25.26 -1.66
C ILE A 460 -3.86 24.51 -2.84
N GLY A 461 -2.59 24.12 -2.72
CA GLY A 461 -1.87 23.40 -3.77
C GLY A 461 -0.78 22.48 -3.22
N ILE A 462 0.01 21.89 -4.12
CA ILE A 462 1.05 20.91 -3.77
C ILE A 462 2.42 21.37 -4.27
N VAL A 463 3.44 21.21 -3.41
CA VAL A 463 4.87 21.35 -3.74
C VAL A 463 5.57 20.00 -3.62
N LEU A 464 6.38 19.66 -4.62
CA LEU A 464 7.24 18.47 -4.66
C LEU A 464 8.65 18.90 -5.07
N GLU A 465 9.64 18.56 -4.26
CA GLU A 465 11.07 18.86 -4.45
C GLU A 465 11.31 20.33 -4.84
N GLY A 466 10.69 21.24 -4.08
CA GLY A 466 10.71 22.70 -4.31
C GLY A 466 9.78 23.22 -5.43
N VAL A 467 9.38 22.36 -6.37
CA VAL A 467 8.53 22.72 -7.51
C VAL A 467 7.06 22.79 -7.09
N ARG A 468 6.41 23.94 -7.26
CA ARG A 468 4.93 24.03 -7.20
C ARG A 468 4.35 23.21 -8.35
N VAL A 469 3.77 22.05 -8.04
CA VAL A 469 3.31 21.11 -9.07
C VAL A 469 1.85 21.33 -9.44
N MET A 470 0.95 21.48 -8.45
CA MET A 470 -0.50 21.47 -8.64
C MET A 470 -1.17 22.55 -7.76
N PRO A 471 -1.42 23.77 -8.29
CA PRO A 471 -2.09 24.86 -7.57
C PRO A 471 -3.63 24.74 -7.60
N ALA A 472 -4.33 25.64 -6.91
CA ALA A 472 -5.78 25.87 -7.06
C ALA A 472 -6.66 24.62 -6.90
N LEU A 473 -6.36 23.76 -5.92
CA LEU A 473 -7.16 22.57 -5.59
C LEU A 473 -8.40 22.87 -4.73
N GLY A 474 -8.53 24.10 -4.23
CA GLY A 474 -9.72 24.63 -3.55
C GLY A 474 -10.06 24.02 -2.17
N ASN A 475 -9.65 22.78 -1.86
CA ASN A 475 -9.82 22.20 -0.53
C ASN A 475 -8.73 21.19 -0.14
N PHE A 476 -8.41 21.17 1.15
CA PHE A 476 -7.36 20.33 1.74
C PHE A 476 -7.61 18.81 1.61
N PRO A 477 -8.84 18.27 1.80
CA PRO A 477 -9.12 16.86 1.54
C PRO A 477 -8.81 16.42 0.11
N LYS A 478 -9.14 17.25 -0.91
CA LYS A 478 -8.77 17.00 -2.31
C LYS A 478 -7.26 17.05 -2.50
N ALA A 479 -6.58 18.00 -1.89
CA ALA A 479 -5.12 18.06 -1.91
C ALA A 479 -4.46 16.82 -1.28
N CYS A 480 -5.05 16.25 -0.21
CA CYS A 480 -4.59 14.97 0.35
C CYS A 480 -4.75 13.81 -0.64
N ALA A 481 -5.89 13.70 -1.32
CA ALA A 481 -6.10 12.69 -2.36
C ALA A 481 -5.12 12.87 -3.54
N MET A 482 -4.98 14.09 -4.07
CA MET A 482 -4.06 14.38 -5.18
C MET A 482 -2.59 14.15 -4.78
N LEU A 483 -2.20 14.43 -3.54
CA LEU A 483 -0.84 14.14 -3.05
C LEU A 483 -0.53 12.65 -3.13
N VAL A 484 -1.44 11.79 -2.66
CA VAL A 484 -1.29 10.33 -2.80
C VAL A 484 -1.18 9.95 -4.27
N GLY A 485 -2.07 10.48 -5.12
CA GLY A 485 -2.04 10.28 -6.57
C GLY A 485 -0.69 10.58 -7.21
N LEU A 486 -0.12 11.75 -6.90
CA LEU A 486 1.21 12.17 -7.36
C LEU A 486 2.27 11.15 -6.94
N THR A 487 2.27 10.67 -5.69
CA THR A 487 3.30 9.72 -5.25
C THR A 487 3.29 8.39 -6.03
N TYR A 488 2.18 8.01 -6.68
CA TYR A 488 2.13 6.85 -7.57
C TYR A 488 2.59 7.24 -8.97
N ALA A 489 2.04 8.34 -9.51
CA ALA A 489 2.37 8.86 -10.83
C ALA A 489 3.88 9.04 -11.03
N VAL A 490 4.56 9.68 -10.06
CA VAL A 490 6.00 10.00 -10.10
C VAL A 490 6.88 9.09 -9.23
N ASP A 491 6.43 7.87 -8.88
CA ASP A 491 7.16 6.83 -8.10
C ASP A 491 7.88 7.32 -6.82
N LEU A 492 7.29 8.32 -6.13
CA LEU A 492 7.87 8.87 -4.89
C LEU A 492 7.61 7.96 -3.68
N ALA A 493 8.65 7.76 -2.86
CA ALA A 493 8.50 7.17 -1.53
C ALA A 493 7.74 8.12 -0.59
N TYR A 494 6.94 7.56 0.32
CA TYR A 494 6.37 8.33 1.43
C TYR A 494 7.49 8.83 2.38
N PRO A 495 7.36 10.02 2.98
CA PRO A 495 8.30 10.53 3.95
C PRO A 495 8.11 9.77 5.27
N LYS A 496 9.15 9.67 6.11
CA LYS A 496 9.10 8.89 7.36
C LYS A 496 8.14 9.54 8.38
N GLU A 497 7.95 10.84 8.25
CA GLU A 497 7.25 11.78 9.11
C GLU A 497 5.72 11.72 8.93
N LEU A 498 5.24 11.14 7.83
CA LEU A 498 3.82 10.94 7.48
C LEU A 498 3.50 9.46 7.18
N LYS A 499 4.35 8.56 7.67
CA LYS A 499 4.31 7.13 7.36
C LYS A 499 2.95 6.51 7.68
N TYR A 500 2.35 6.86 8.82
CA TYR A 500 1.10 6.28 9.28
C TYR A 500 -0.11 6.94 8.61
N THR A 501 -0.13 8.27 8.44
CA THR A 501 -1.24 8.97 7.76
C THR A 501 -1.33 8.57 6.29
N LEU A 502 -0.20 8.48 5.58
CA LEU A 502 -0.20 8.02 4.18
C LEU A 502 -0.47 6.50 4.07
N GLU A 503 -0.13 5.70 5.09
CA GLU A 503 -0.59 4.30 5.17
C GLU A 503 -2.11 4.21 5.38
N VAL A 504 -2.74 5.08 6.18
CA VAL A 504 -4.21 5.16 6.29
C VAL A 504 -4.84 5.57 4.97
N PHE A 505 -4.32 6.62 4.32
CA PHE A 505 -4.83 7.10 3.04
C PHE A 505 -4.78 6.00 1.97
N GLN A 506 -3.66 5.28 1.87
CA GLN A 506 -3.52 4.16 0.93
C GLN A 506 -4.41 2.96 1.30
N LYS A 507 -4.34 2.49 2.55
CA LYS A 507 -4.80 1.14 2.93
C LYS A 507 -6.17 1.09 3.59
N LEU A 508 -6.74 2.24 3.96
CA LEU A 508 -8.11 2.39 4.45
C LEU A 508 -8.94 3.26 3.51
N PHE A 509 -8.43 4.42 3.08
CA PHE A 509 -9.24 5.32 2.23
C PHE A 509 -9.24 4.94 0.74
N LEU A 510 -8.20 4.25 0.25
CA LEU A 510 -8.12 3.74 -1.13
C LEU A 510 -8.15 2.19 -1.22
N GLU A 511 -8.17 1.49 -0.08
CA GLU A 511 -8.15 0.02 0.06
C GLU A 511 -6.99 -0.73 -0.65
N LEU A 512 -5.90 -0.02 -1.00
CA LEU A 512 -4.73 -0.60 -1.67
C LEU A 512 -3.76 -1.25 -0.68
N ASP A 513 -3.17 -2.43 -1.00
CA ASP A 513 -2.26 -3.19 -0.12
C ASP A 513 -2.83 -3.53 1.29
N CYS A 514 -4.15 -3.73 1.38
CA CYS A 514 -4.85 -4.10 2.63
C CYS A 514 -4.30 -5.32 3.39
N ALA A 515 -3.47 -6.15 2.74
CA ALA A 515 -2.91 -7.39 3.31
C ALA A 515 -1.76 -7.16 4.30
N LYS A 516 -1.22 -5.93 4.40
CA LYS A 516 -0.13 -5.58 5.34
C LYS A 516 -0.42 -4.22 5.96
N LEU A 517 -0.58 -4.17 7.27
CA LEU A 517 -0.79 -2.92 8.02
C LEU A 517 0.28 -2.82 9.11
N SER A 518 0.85 -1.64 9.35
CA SER A 518 1.66 -1.45 10.56
C SER A 518 0.81 -1.66 11.82
N PRO A 519 1.39 -2.07 12.97
CA PRO A 519 0.61 -2.31 14.19
C PRO A 519 -0.26 -1.13 14.63
N LYS A 520 0.19 0.11 14.37
CA LYS A 520 -0.53 1.34 14.69
C LYS A 520 -1.78 1.51 13.82
N VAL A 521 -1.65 1.33 12.50
CA VAL A 521 -2.78 1.41 11.56
C VAL A 521 -3.72 0.21 11.70
N ASN A 522 -3.20 -0.98 12.03
CA ASN A 522 -4.02 -2.14 12.35
C ASN A 522 -4.85 -1.93 13.64
N SER A 523 -4.26 -1.33 14.67
CA SER A 523 -4.98 -0.94 15.90
C SER A 523 -6.01 0.17 15.67
N LEU A 524 -5.83 1.03 14.67
CA LEU A 524 -6.85 1.98 14.23
C LEU A 524 -7.97 1.25 13.46
N LYS A 525 -7.62 0.42 12.45
CA LYS A 525 -8.59 -0.35 11.66
C LYS A 525 -9.52 -1.17 12.54
N ASN A 526 -8.99 -1.90 13.52
CA ASN A 526 -9.81 -2.71 14.42
C ASN A 526 -10.83 -1.88 15.23
N LYS A 527 -10.55 -0.60 15.53
CA LYS A 527 -11.47 0.33 16.21
C LYS A 527 -12.48 1.01 15.27
N LEU A 528 -12.25 0.94 13.95
CA LEU A 528 -13.18 1.41 12.93
C LEU A 528 -14.08 0.26 12.42
N MET A 529 -13.63 -0.99 12.57
CA MET A 529 -14.41 -2.19 12.21
C MET A 529 -15.23 -2.76 13.39
N ALA A 530 -14.86 -2.43 14.64
CA ALA A 530 -15.77 -2.49 15.79
C ALA A 530 -16.84 -1.39 15.69
#